data_AF-B0MIG7-F1
#
_entry.id   AF-B0MIG7-F1
#
_cell.length_a   1.000
_cell.length_b   1.000
_cell.length_c   1.000
_cell.angle_alpha   90.00
_cell.angle_beta   90.00
_cell.angle_gamma   90.00
#
_symmetry.space_group_name_H-M   'P 1'
#
loop_
_entity.id
_entity.type
_entity.pdbx_description
1 polymer ?
#
loop_
_entity_poly.entity_id
_entity_poly.type
_entity_poly.pdbx_seq_one_letter_code
_entity_poly.pdbx_strand_id
1 'polypeptide(L)'
;MKKCAFSIDKEETAGYNNTIENIITLIWKYEQEDRILKVYRQEKMNKDLPGIILLSHGPFAVSLVKTAQMIFGDSENIAAFSLEAGDDIDKYRGAFTEMIEAFPEGSLIMVDLFGGTPCNQVMRYIQETGKTLEVAAGMNLPMLINAVMSREELIGKEFSMDTVENGKKGIFRIDVEGFLNDDDE
;
A
#
# COMPACT_ATOMS: atom_id res chain seq x y z
N MET A 1 -53.35 4.29 44.39
CA MET A 1 -52.21 3.39 44.10
C MET A 1 -51.16 4.18 43.32
N LYS A 2 -49.89 3.94 43.65
CA LYS A 2 -48.74 4.85 43.47
C LYS A 2 -48.39 5.10 41.99
N LYS A 3 -48.16 6.36 41.62
CA LYS A 3 -47.35 6.75 40.44
C LYS A 3 -45.88 6.55 40.83
N CYS A 4 -45.18 5.62 40.18
CA CYS A 4 -43.71 5.59 40.24
C CYS A 4 -43.19 6.70 39.32
N ALA A 5 -42.80 7.82 39.92
CA ALA A 5 -41.89 8.76 39.28
C ALA A 5 -40.48 8.19 39.47
N PHE A 6 -39.83 7.77 38.38
CA PHE A 6 -38.38 7.63 38.37
C PHE A 6 -37.80 9.05 38.26
N SER A 7 -37.40 9.60 39.40
CA SER A 7 -36.48 10.73 39.43
C SER A 7 -35.12 10.21 38.97
N ILE A 8 -34.73 10.53 37.75
CA ILE A 8 -33.33 10.43 37.33
C ILE A 8 -32.66 11.67 37.89
N ASP A 9 -31.71 11.47 38.80
CA ASP A 9 -30.90 12.55 39.37
C ASP A 9 -30.17 13.29 38.23
N LYS A 10 -30.34 14.62 38.18
CA LYS A 10 -29.69 15.48 37.19
C LYS A 10 -28.16 15.53 37.34
N GLU A 11 -27.60 14.95 38.39
CA GLU A 11 -26.14 14.83 38.59
C GLU A 11 -25.53 13.60 37.92
N GLU A 12 -26.31 12.55 37.60
CA GLU A 12 -25.78 11.32 36.96
C GLU A 12 -25.60 11.45 35.44
N THR A 13 -26.23 12.46 34.82
CA THR A 13 -26.14 12.70 33.36
C THR A 13 -24.97 13.60 32.95
N ALA A 14 -24.35 14.32 33.90
CA ALA A 14 -23.19 15.16 33.64
C ALA A 14 -21.91 14.32 33.40
N GLY A 15 -21.79 13.16 34.04
CA GLY A 15 -20.69 12.22 33.82
C GLY A 15 -20.81 11.45 32.51
N TYR A 16 -22.04 11.12 32.08
CA TYR A 16 -22.28 10.34 30.87
C TYR A 16 -22.09 11.15 29.58
N ASN A 17 -22.54 12.41 29.55
CA ASN A 17 -22.31 13.31 28.41
C ASN A 17 -20.84 13.67 28.23
N ASN A 18 -20.11 13.90 29.34
CA ASN A 18 -18.65 14.09 29.28
C ASN A 18 -17.93 12.82 28.81
N THR A 19 -18.44 11.62 29.12
CA THR A 19 -17.80 10.38 28.67
C THR A 19 -18.05 10.10 27.19
N ILE A 20 -19.26 10.35 26.66
CA ILE A 20 -19.53 10.18 25.23
C ILE A 20 -18.83 11.26 24.41
N GLU A 21 -18.84 12.53 24.83
CA GLU A 21 -18.09 13.58 24.13
C GLU A 21 -16.58 13.35 24.22
N ASN A 22 -16.06 12.84 25.34
CA ASN A 22 -14.65 12.44 25.46
C ASN A 22 -14.33 11.19 24.62
N ILE A 23 -15.23 10.22 24.49
CA ILE A 23 -15.04 9.04 23.63
C ILE A 23 -15.11 9.45 22.15
N ILE A 24 -16.05 10.30 21.74
CA ILE A 24 -16.12 10.84 20.38
C ILE A 24 -14.87 11.68 20.12
N THR A 25 -14.46 12.53 21.05
CA THR A 25 -13.23 13.32 20.92
C THR A 25 -11.99 12.42 20.93
N LEU A 26 -11.95 11.32 21.69
CA LEU A 26 -10.87 10.33 21.63
C LEU A 26 -10.88 9.53 20.33
N ILE A 27 -12.04 9.11 19.82
CA ILE A 27 -12.16 8.39 18.54
C ILE A 27 -11.74 9.32 17.41
N TRP A 28 -12.21 10.57 17.41
CA TRP A 28 -11.79 11.59 16.45
C TRP A 28 -10.32 11.93 16.63
N LYS A 29 -9.80 12.04 17.86
CA LYS A 29 -8.38 12.31 18.10
C LYS A 29 -7.50 11.13 17.70
N TYR A 30 -7.96 9.89 17.90
CA TYR A 30 -7.30 8.66 17.44
C TYR A 30 -7.33 8.58 15.91
N GLU A 31 -8.46 8.85 15.26
CA GLU A 31 -8.58 8.94 13.79
C GLU A 31 -7.78 10.12 13.19
N GLN A 32 -7.57 11.20 13.94
CA GLN A 32 -6.83 12.39 13.47
C GLN A 32 -5.33 12.35 13.78
N GLU A 33 -4.91 11.65 14.84
CA GLU A 33 -3.49 11.37 15.19
C GLU A 33 -2.94 10.19 14.38
N ASP A 34 -3.79 9.27 13.87
CA ASP A 34 -3.44 8.23 12.89
C ASP A 34 -3.35 8.73 11.43
N ARG A 35 -3.28 10.04 11.18
CA ARG A 35 -2.85 10.62 9.89
C ARG A 35 -1.34 10.50 9.67
N ILE A 36 -0.78 9.39 10.12
CA ILE A 36 0.52 8.88 9.76
C ILE A 36 0.29 8.16 8.43
N LEU A 37 1.00 8.59 7.37
CA LEU A 37 1.04 7.84 6.11
C LEU A 37 1.23 6.35 6.45
N LYS A 38 0.32 5.49 6.02
CA LYS A 38 0.51 4.05 6.20
C LYS A 38 1.61 3.62 5.24
N VAL A 39 2.80 3.48 5.81
CA VAL A 39 4.02 3.14 5.09
C VAL A 39 4.52 1.78 5.58
N TYR A 40 4.98 0.98 4.64
CA TYR A 40 5.90 -0.11 4.92
C TYR A 40 7.27 0.29 4.36
N ARG A 41 8.33 0.20 5.15
CA ARG A 41 9.71 0.31 4.66
C ARG A 41 10.62 -0.43 5.62
N GLN A 42 11.66 -1.07 5.09
CA GLN A 42 12.67 -1.70 5.93
C GLN A 42 13.70 -0.67 6.41
N GLU A 43 14.24 -0.87 7.61
CA GLU A 43 15.24 0.03 8.20
C GLU A 43 16.65 -0.15 7.60
N LYS A 44 16.95 -1.36 7.11
CA LYS A 44 18.25 -1.69 6.52
C LYS A 44 18.15 -1.66 5.00
N MET A 45 19.15 -1.02 4.40
CA MET A 45 19.27 -0.80 2.96
C MET A 45 20.45 -1.59 2.41
N ASN A 46 20.21 -2.34 1.35
CA ASN A 46 21.24 -3.02 0.57
C ASN A 46 21.57 -2.18 -0.68
N LYS A 47 22.81 -1.72 -0.84
CA LYS A 47 23.16 -0.84 -1.97
C LYS A 47 23.35 -1.58 -3.30
N ASP A 48 23.48 -2.89 -3.25
CA ASP A 48 23.80 -3.74 -4.40
C ASP A 48 22.55 -4.45 -4.95
N LEU A 49 21.37 -4.13 -4.41
CA LEU A 49 20.10 -4.78 -4.76
C LEU A 49 19.06 -3.74 -5.22
N PRO A 50 18.50 -3.83 -6.43
CA PRO A 50 17.41 -2.95 -6.86
C PRO A 50 16.23 -2.98 -5.89
N GLY A 51 15.69 -1.80 -5.61
CA GLY A 51 14.55 -1.63 -4.74
C GLY A 51 13.21 -1.74 -5.47
N ILE A 52 12.15 -1.95 -4.69
CA ILE A 52 10.77 -1.99 -5.17
C ILE A 52 9.93 -1.03 -4.32
N ILE A 53 9.34 -0.04 -4.97
CA ILE A 53 8.46 0.95 -4.31
C ILE A 53 7.03 0.73 -4.79
N LEU A 54 6.11 0.42 -3.88
CA LEU A 54 4.70 0.22 -4.19
C LEU A 54 3.88 1.43 -3.77
N LEU A 55 3.00 1.91 -4.65
CA LEU A 55 2.19 3.10 -4.41
C LEU A 55 0.73 2.79 -4.74
N SER A 56 -0.19 3.13 -3.83
CA SER A 56 -1.61 2.92 -4.08
C SER A 56 -2.51 3.93 -3.38
N HIS A 57 -3.74 4.02 -3.85
CA HIS A 57 -4.84 4.49 -3.01
C HIS A 57 -5.13 3.48 -1.90
N GLY A 58 -5.44 3.98 -0.71
CA GLY A 58 -5.76 3.17 0.44
C GLY A 58 -4.67 2.15 0.79
N PRO A 59 -4.99 1.10 1.56
CA PRO A 59 -4.01 0.17 2.12
C PRO A 59 -3.46 -0.86 1.12
N PHE A 60 -3.77 -0.77 -0.18
CA PHE A 60 -3.49 -1.85 -1.13
C PHE A 60 -1.99 -2.17 -1.26
N ALA A 61 -1.12 -1.18 -1.48
CA ALA A 61 0.33 -1.35 -1.60
C ALA A 61 0.92 -2.03 -0.36
N VAL A 62 0.60 -1.51 0.83
CA VAL A 62 1.08 -2.06 2.11
C VAL A 62 0.56 -3.48 2.32
N SER A 63 -0.71 -3.73 2.00
CA SER A 63 -1.32 -5.06 2.15
C SER A 63 -0.73 -6.06 1.15
N LEU A 64 -0.42 -5.63 -0.07
CA LEU A 64 0.20 -6.47 -1.08
C LEU A 64 1.58 -6.95 -0.65
N VAL A 65 2.39 -6.05 -0.06
CA VAL A 65 3.68 -6.44 0.55
C VAL A 65 3.48 -7.45 1.67
N LYS A 66 2.54 -7.21 2.59
CA LYS A 66 2.24 -8.15 3.68
C LYS A 66 1.81 -9.53 3.18
N THR A 67 0.97 -9.58 2.16
CA THR A 67 0.57 -10.85 1.52
C THR A 67 1.78 -11.55 0.89
N ALA A 68 2.67 -10.81 0.23
CA ALA A 68 3.85 -11.36 -0.39
C ALA A 68 4.87 -11.89 0.64
N GLN A 69 4.99 -11.24 1.80
CA GLN A 69 5.80 -11.72 2.93
C GLN A 69 5.31 -13.07 3.48
N MET A 70 4.01 -13.39 3.37
CA MET A 70 3.51 -14.71 3.77
C MET A 70 4.04 -15.83 2.86
N ILE A 71 4.58 -15.51 1.69
CA ILE A 71 5.05 -16.46 0.69
C ILE A 71 6.58 -16.60 0.75
N PHE A 72 7.32 -15.49 0.73
CA PHE A 72 8.79 -15.50 0.68
C PHE A 72 9.48 -14.94 1.94
N GLY A 73 8.73 -14.58 2.97
CA GLY A 73 9.27 -13.95 4.18
C GLY A 73 9.64 -12.48 3.97
N ASP A 74 10.54 -11.98 4.81
CA ASP A 74 11.03 -10.61 4.69
C ASP A 74 11.99 -10.43 3.52
N SER A 75 11.93 -9.28 2.86
CA SER A 75 12.73 -8.99 1.66
C SER A 75 13.25 -7.55 1.65
N GLU A 76 14.56 -7.41 1.43
CA GLU A 76 15.29 -6.14 1.49
C GLU A 76 14.80 -5.12 0.45
N ASN A 77 15.01 -3.83 0.70
CA ASN A 77 14.72 -2.75 -0.26
C ASN A 77 13.29 -2.77 -0.84
N ILE A 78 12.30 -3.05 0.00
CA ILE A 78 10.88 -2.87 -0.35
C ILE A 78 10.32 -1.72 0.47
N ALA A 79 9.64 -0.79 -0.21
CA ALA A 79 8.85 0.26 0.40
C ALA A 79 7.44 0.27 -0.19
N ALA A 80 6.43 0.59 0.61
CA ALA A 80 5.06 0.76 0.15
C ALA A 80 4.42 1.97 0.82
N PHE A 81 3.66 2.75 0.05
CA PHE A 81 3.00 3.97 0.51
C PHE A 81 1.52 3.94 0.13
N SER A 82 0.68 4.15 1.12
CA SER A 82 -0.76 4.31 0.96
C SER A 82 -1.13 5.79 0.93
N LEU A 83 -1.81 6.20 -0.14
CA LEU A 83 -2.49 7.48 -0.22
C LEU A 83 -3.93 7.32 0.30
N GLU A 84 -4.19 7.81 1.50
CA GLU A 84 -5.49 7.75 2.16
C GLU A 84 -6.32 9.03 1.91
N ALA A 85 -7.62 8.96 2.20
CA ALA A 85 -8.50 10.11 2.04
C ALA A 85 -8.11 11.25 3.01
N GLY A 86 -7.87 12.44 2.47
CA GLY A 86 -7.48 13.62 3.26
C GLY A 86 -5.98 13.73 3.52
N ASP A 87 -5.17 12.83 2.97
CA ASP A 87 -3.70 12.97 2.99
C ASP A 87 -3.25 14.22 2.22
N ASP A 88 -2.18 14.84 2.75
CA ASP A 88 -1.47 15.90 2.06
C ASP A 88 -0.62 15.30 0.93
N ILE A 89 -0.93 15.69 -0.30
CA ILE A 89 -0.30 15.15 -1.52
C ILE A 89 1.20 15.48 -1.56
N ASP A 90 1.63 16.64 -1.07
CA ASP A 90 3.04 17.01 -1.05
C ASP A 90 3.82 16.22 -0.01
N LYS A 91 3.22 15.93 1.15
CA LYS A 91 3.81 15.02 2.15
C LYS A 91 3.90 13.59 1.62
N TYR A 92 2.82 13.09 1.00
CA TYR A 92 2.80 11.77 0.36
C TYR A 92 3.92 11.65 -0.68
N ARG A 93 4.04 12.67 -1.55
CA ARG A 93 5.11 12.73 -2.56
C ARG A 93 6.49 12.77 -1.94
N GLY A 94 6.71 13.64 -0.96
CA GLY A 94 7.97 13.72 -0.23
C GLY A 94 8.41 12.35 0.30
N ALA A 95 7.49 11.63 0.95
CA ALA A 95 7.76 10.33 1.55
C ALA A 95 8.24 9.27 0.55
N PHE A 96 7.57 9.11 -0.61
CA PHE A 96 8.02 8.11 -1.57
C PHE A 96 9.24 8.57 -2.38
N THR A 97 9.39 9.87 -2.64
CA THR A 97 10.57 10.40 -3.36
C THR A 97 11.86 10.25 -2.56
N GLU A 98 11.79 10.34 -1.23
CA GLU A 98 12.94 10.00 -0.35
C GLU A 98 13.44 8.58 -0.63
N MET A 99 12.53 7.62 -0.84
CA MET A 99 12.91 6.24 -1.16
C MET A 99 13.44 6.09 -2.58
N ILE A 100 12.91 6.85 -3.54
CA ILE A 100 13.46 6.90 -4.91
C ILE A 100 14.92 7.35 -4.89
N GLU A 101 15.26 8.32 -4.03
CA GLU A 101 16.65 8.78 -3.88
C GLU A 101 17.54 7.82 -3.08
N ALA A 102 16.96 7.07 -2.13
CA ALA A 102 17.71 6.16 -1.28
C ALA A 102 17.99 4.80 -1.92
N PHE A 103 17.09 4.31 -2.78
CA PHE A 103 17.23 3.03 -3.47
C PHE A 103 18.24 3.11 -4.63
N PRO A 104 18.89 1.99 -5.00
CA PRO A 104 19.81 1.98 -6.13
C PRO A 104 19.15 2.38 -7.46
N GLU A 105 19.94 2.90 -8.40
CA GLU A 105 19.47 3.21 -9.75
C GLU A 105 18.92 1.95 -10.44
N GLY A 106 17.88 2.10 -11.26
CA GLY A 106 17.20 0.97 -11.90
C GLY A 106 16.19 0.24 -10.99
N SER A 107 15.89 0.79 -9.81
CA SER A 107 14.80 0.35 -8.94
C SER A 107 13.43 0.53 -9.61
N LEU A 108 12.49 -0.35 -9.24
CA LEU A 108 11.15 -0.40 -9.81
C LEU A 108 10.12 0.30 -8.93
N ILE A 109 9.27 1.11 -9.55
CA ILE A 109 8.06 1.68 -8.93
C ILE A 109 6.84 0.94 -9.48
N MET A 110 6.02 0.39 -8.59
CA MET A 110 4.76 -0.28 -8.93
C MET A 110 3.59 0.57 -8.42
N VAL A 111 2.67 0.90 -9.32
CA VAL A 111 1.46 1.69 -8.97
C VAL A 111 0.20 0.85 -9.13
N ASP A 112 -0.79 1.11 -8.28
CA ASP A 112 -2.11 0.47 -8.33
C ASP A 112 -2.82 0.65 -9.66
N LEU A 113 -2.89 1.88 -10.15
CA LEU A 113 -3.71 2.26 -11.29
C LEU A 113 -3.02 3.35 -12.11
N PHE A 114 -2.88 3.09 -13.41
CA PHE A 114 -2.41 4.10 -14.35
C PHE A 114 -3.39 5.28 -14.41
N GLY A 115 -2.87 6.50 -14.32
CA GLY A 115 -3.67 7.73 -14.28
C GLY A 115 -4.27 8.08 -12.91
N GLY A 116 -4.09 7.22 -11.90
CA GLY A 116 -4.45 7.53 -10.51
C GLY A 116 -3.50 8.53 -9.86
N THR A 117 -3.89 9.13 -8.73
CA THR A 117 -3.04 10.13 -8.02
C THR A 117 -1.64 9.61 -7.67
N PRO A 118 -1.46 8.38 -7.13
CA PRO A 118 -0.15 7.78 -6.93
C PRO A 118 0.72 7.79 -8.20
N CYS A 119 0.17 7.32 -9.33
CA CYS A 119 0.84 7.31 -10.62
C CYS A 119 1.19 8.72 -11.10
N ASN A 120 0.26 9.66 -11.03
CA ASN A 120 0.46 11.02 -11.50
C ASN A 120 1.54 11.76 -10.70
N GLN A 121 1.67 11.52 -9.39
CA GLN A 121 2.76 12.11 -8.61
C GLN A 121 4.15 11.57 -9.01
N VAL A 122 4.26 10.29 -9.38
CA VAL A 122 5.50 9.74 -9.94
C VAL A 122 5.82 10.38 -11.28
N MET A 123 4.84 10.48 -12.18
CA MET A 123 5.03 11.11 -13.49
C MET A 123 5.45 12.57 -13.37
N ARG A 124 4.84 13.31 -12.44
CA ARG A 124 5.23 14.69 -12.13
C ARG A 124 6.67 14.78 -11.61
N TYR A 125 7.08 13.87 -10.73
CA TYR A 125 8.45 13.81 -10.23
C TYR A 125 9.46 13.57 -11.36
N ILE A 126 9.16 12.66 -12.29
CA ILE A 126 9.97 12.39 -13.49
C ILE A 126 10.09 13.65 -14.35
N GLN A 127 8.98 14.35 -14.60
CA GLN A 127 8.98 15.59 -15.39
C GLN A 127 9.79 16.71 -14.75
N GLU A 128 9.70 16.87 -13.42
CA GLU A 128 10.39 17.91 -12.67
C GLU A 128 11.91 17.65 -12.58
N THR A 129 12.33 16.38 -12.50
CA THR A 129 13.74 16.01 -12.27
C THR A 129 14.48 15.57 -13.52
N GLY A 130 13.78 15.17 -14.58
CA GLY A 130 14.37 14.56 -15.77
C GLY A 130 14.95 13.16 -15.53
N LYS A 131 14.69 12.53 -14.37
CA LYS A 131 15.17 11.18 -14.06
C LYS A 131 14.42 10.13 -14.86
N THR A 132 15.15 9.17 -15.40
CA THR A 132 14.57 7.96 -15.99
C THR A 132 14.29 6.99 -14.85
N LEU A 133 13.02 6.76 -14.56
CA LEU A 133 12.57 5.80 -13.53
C LEU A 133 11.79 4.67 -14.19
N GLU A 134 11.93 3.48 -13.63
CA GLU A 134 11.19 2.29 -14.06
C GLU A 134 9.84 2.24 -13.34
N VAL A 135 8.74 2.27 -14.10
CA VAL A 135 7.39 2.33 -13.54
C VAL A 135 6.48 1.29 -14.19
N ALA A 136 5.87 0.43 -13.36
CA ALA A 136 4.85 -0.54 -13.74
C ALA A 136 3.51 -0.17 -13.09
N ALA A 137 2.40 -0.30 -13.84
CA ALA A 137 1.06 0.03 -13.35
C ALA A 137 0.13 -1.19 -13.37
N GLY A 138 -0.90 -1.17 -12.53
CA GLY A 138 -1.87 -2.26 -12.40
C GLY A 138 -1.40 -3.35 -11.44
N MET A 139 -0.59 -2.98 -10.44
CA MET A 139 0.14 -3.93 -9.58
C MET A 139 -0.74 -5.06 -9.04
N ASN A 140 -0.19 -6.26 -8.97
CA ASN A 140 -0.84 -7.48 -8.50
C ASN A 140 0.20 -8.37 -7.80
N LEU A 141 -0.27 -9.45 -7.16
CA LEU A 141 0.61 -10.33 -6.40
C LEU A 141 1.64 -11.06 -7.28
N PRO A 142 1.28 -11.65 -8.45
CA PRO A 142 2.26 -12.24 -9.37
C PRO A 142 3.40 -11.28 -9.76
N MET A 143 3.09 -10.01 -10.03
CA MET A 143 4.13 -9.02 -10.33
C MET A 143 5.09 -8.84 -9.17
N LEU A 144 4.59 -8.64 -7.95
CA LEU A 144 5.45 -8.38 -6.80
C LEU A 144 6.32 -9.60 -6.47
N ILE A 145 5.76 -10.80 -6.55
CA ILE A 145 6.52 -12.04 -6.36
C ILE A 145 7.65 -12.13 -7.39
N ASN A 146 7.33 -11.95 -8.67
CA ASN A 146 8.33 -12.00 -9.72
C ASN A 146 9.41 -10.93 -9.54
N ALA A 147 9.02 -9.69 -9.23
CA ALA A 147 9.95 -8.59 -9.03
C ALA A 147 10.94 -8.87 -7.89
N VAL A 148 10.48 -9.47 -6.80
CA VAL A 148 11.36 -9.88 -5.69
C VAL A 148 12.33 -10.98 -6.10
N MET A 149 11.90 -11.91 -6.96
CA MET A 149 12.72 -13.04 -7.40
C MET A 149 13.73 -12.68 -8.49
N SER A 150 13.40 -11.76 -9.41
CA SER A 150 14.23 -11.49 -10.59
C SER A 150 15.20 -10.31 -10.43
N ARG A 151 15.05 -9.48 -9.39
CA ARG A 151 15.85 -8.26 -9.19
C ARG A 151 17.35 -8.48 -8.90
N GLU A 152 17.77 -9.71 -8.61
CA GLU A 152 19.20 -10.05 -8.51
C GLU A 152 19.85 -10.27 -9.89
N GLU A 153 19.03 -10.61 -10.90
CA GLU A 153 19.49 -10.97 -12.24
C GLU A 153 19.18 -9.89 -13.27
N LEU A 154 18.06 -9.18 -13.09
CA LEU A 154 17.57 -8.16 -14.00
C LEU A 154 17.64 -6.76 -13.36
N ILE A 155 17.98 -5.75 -14.17
CA ILE A 155 18.04 -4.35 -13.74
C ILE A 155 17.34 -3.42 -14.74
N GLY A 156 16.92 -2.25 -14.25
CA GLY A 156 16.39 -1.16 -15.08
C GLY A 156 15.21 -1.60 -15.96
N LYS A 157 15.26 -1.25 -17.24
CA LYS A 157 14.17 -1.50 -18.18
C LYS A 157 13.85 -2.97 -18.39
N GLU A 158 14.86 -3.85 -18.36
CA GLU A 158 14.62 -5.28 -18.52
C GLU A 158 13.85 -5.84 -17.31
N PHE A 159 14.23 -5.40 -16.11
CA PHE A 159 13.55 -5.75 -14.87
C PHE A 159 12.08 -5.32 -14.85
N SER A 160 11.80 -4.09 -15.29
CA SER A 160 10.43 -3.56 -15.33
C SER A 160 9.56 -4.27 -16.38
N MET A 161 10.13 -4.58 -17.55
CA MET A 161 9.43 -5.32 -18.59
C MET A 161 9.12 -6.76 -18.19
N ASP A 162 10.09 -7.46 -17.60
CA ASP A 162 9.89 -8.84 -17.09
C ASP A 162 8.81 -8.88 -16.00
N THR A 163 8.85 -7.91 -15.08
CA THR A 163 7.83 -7.81 -14.02
C THR A 163 6.42 -7.65 -14.60
N VAL A 164 6.23 -6.75 -15.58
CA VAL A 164 4.92 -6.55 -16.22
C VAL A 164 4.45 -7.80 -16.95
N GLU A 165 5.36 -8.50 -17.65
CA GLU A 165 5.03 -9.72 -18.39
C GLU A 165 4.55 -10.84 -17.46
N ASN A 166 5.27 -11.08 -16.36
CA ASN A 166 4.86 -12.06 -15.34
C ASN A 166 3.56 -11.65 -14.64
N GLY A 167 3.37 -10.35 -14.44
CA GLY A 167 2.10 -9.79 -13.97
C GLY A 167 0.89 -10.16 -14.81
N LYS A 168 1.04 -10.07 -16.13
CA LYS A 168 -0.01 -10.43 -17.09
C LYS A 168 -0.24 -11.93 -17.13
N LYS A 169 0.82 -12.73 -17.12
CA LYS A 169 0.72 -14.21 -17.08
C LYS A 169 -0.04 -14.71 -15.85
N GLY A 170 0.05 -13.99 -14.73
CA GLY A 170 -0.73 -14.26 -13.53
C GLY A 170 -2.22 -13.89 -13.60
N ILE A 171 -2.69 -13.28 -14.69
CA ILE A 171 -4.09 -12.92 -14.91
C ILE A 171 -4.67 -13.84 -15.98
N PHE A 172 -5.43 -14.85 -15.55
CA PHE A 172 -6.12 -15.78 -16.45
C PHE A 172 -7.43 -16.26 -15.83
N ARG A 173 -8.36 -16.68 -16.68
CA ARG A 173 -9.58 -17.37 -16.24
C ARG A 173 -9.21 -18.80 -15.86
N ILE A 174 -9.55 -19.23 -14.65
CA ILE A 174 -9.47 -20.64 -14.25
C ILE A 174 -10.61 -21.40 -14.95
N ASP A 175 -10.27 -22.47 -15.66
CA ASP A 175 -11.25 -23.37 -16.26
C ASP A 175 -11.72 -24.39 -15.23
N VAL A 176 -12.84 -24.09 -14.58
CA VAL A 176 -13.46 -24.96 -13.56
C VAL A 176 -14.20 -26.15 -14.17
N GLU A 177 -14.57 -26.10 -15.45
CA GLU A 177 -15.32 -27.17 -16.10
C GLU A 177 -14.41 -28.38 -16.37
N GLY A 178 -13.14 -28.14 -16.73
CA GLY A 178 -12.12 -29.19 -16.79
C GLY A 178 -11.94 -29.90 -15.45
N PHE A 179 -11.77 -29.14 -14.36
CA PHE A 179 -11.53 -29.72 -13.02
C PHE A 179 -12.70 -30.55 -12.47
N LEU A 180 -13.95 -30.22 -12.80
CA LEU A 180 -15.12 -30.94 -12.28
C LEU A 180 -15.44 -32.21 -13.07
N ASN A 181 -14.95 -32.33 -14.31
CA ASN A 181 -15.19 -33.49 -15.16
C ASN A 181 -14.06 -34.54 -15.09
N ASP A 182 -12.96 -34.23 -14.38
CA ASP A 182 -11.79 -35.12 -14.23
C ASP A 182 -11.94 -36.17 -13.11
N ASP A 183 -13.09 -36.26 -12.43
CA ASP A 183 -13.38 -37.25 -11.37
C ASP A 183 -14.22 -38.47 -11.85
N ASP A 184 -14.47 -38.62 -13.16
CA ASP A 184 -15.31 -39.69 -13.75
C ASP A 184 -14.55 -40.74 -14.62
N GLU A 185 -13.24 -40.98 -14.40
CA GLU A 185 -12.52 -42.16 -14.94
C GLU A 185 -11.65 -42.92 -13.90
#